data_AF-A0A543CRV6-F1
#
_entry.id   AF-A0A543CRV6-F1
#
_cell.length_a   1.000
_cell.length_b   1.000
_cell.length_c   1.000
_cell.angle_alpha   90.00
_cell.angle_beta   90.00
_cell.angle_gamma   90.00
#
_symmetry.space_group_name_H-M   'P 1'
#
loop_
_entity.id
_entity.type
_entity.pdbx_description
1 polymer ?
#
loop_
_entity_poly.entity_id
_entity_poly.type
_entity_poly.pdbx_seq_one_letter_code
_entity_poly.pdbx_strand_id
1 'polypeptide(L)'
;MRKIIAISVTVGAVMAVAPVAYANTHTAGGGSATCNADWYVNPDEAALKPKQLPQGLLFDGPSLIHHKSGAYTLKNVPTNGAFAAHVYAGARPLFKMETSNPYSTINKSATGKWWSSKIAASEPGGQSDPVDSPADLIGKFTYTEATTVASFGVGYGNDTGNKALVAAVSFGGHVYRLTCRPKHHPKPTPTPTDTGTPSPTPSTSTSPGEAPAPTPVNSDLPVTG
;
A
#
# COMPACT_ATOMS: atom_id res chain seq x y z
N MET A 1 -18.00 12.18 63.90
CA MET A 1 -19.16 11.80 63.06
C MET A 1 -18.69 11.76 61.60
N ARG A 2 -18.74 10.59 60.95
CA ARG A 2 -18.25 10.36 59.58
C ARG A 2 -19.33 10.79 58.57
N LYS A 3 -18.97 11.57 57.55
CA LYS A 3 -19.81 11.80 56.37
C LYS A 3 -19.24 11.00 55.21
N ILE A 4 -19.98 9.99 54.78
CA ILE A 4 -19.70 9.17 53.59
C ILE A 4 -20.49 9.81 52.45
N ILE A 5 -19.80 10.24 51.40
CA ILE A 5 -20.42 10.73 50.16
C ILE A 5 -20.43 9.58 49.16
N ALA A 6 -21.63 9.16 48.76
CA ALA A 6 -21.84 8.14 47.75
C ALA A 6 -21.59 8.72 46.35
N ILE A 7 -20.76 8.05 45.55
CA ILE A 7 -20.53 8.35 44.15
C ILE A 7 -21.32 7.35 43.32
N SER A 8 -22.29 7.85 42.56
CA SER A 8 -23.08 7.08 41.60
C SER A 8 -22.23 6.77 40.36
N VAL A 9 -22.07 5.49 40.03
CA VAL A 9 -21.42 5.04 38.79
C VAL A 9 -22.49 4.82 37.72
N THR A 10 -22.49 5.63 36.69
CA THR A 10 -23.37 5.47 35.52
C THR A 10 -22.72 4.49 34.54
N VAL A 11 -23.35 3.33 34.33
CA VAL A 11 -22.93 2.33 33.34
C VAL A 11 -23.42 2.77 31.96
N GLY A 12 -22.53 3.36 31.17
CA GLY A 12 -22.78 3.67 29.75
C GLY A 12 -22.50 2.44 28.88
N ALA A 13 -23.52 1.95 28.18
CA ALA A 13 -23.38 0.87 27.20
C ALA A 13 -22.56 1.36 25.99
N VAL A 14 -21.36 0.81 25.81
CA VAL A 14 -20.54 1.04 24.62
C VAL A 14 -21.02 0.10 23.52
N MET A 15 -21.69 0.67 22.51
CA MET A 15 -22.00 -0.04 21.26
C MET A 15 -20.69 -0.34 20.52
N ALA A 16 -20.27 -1.60 20.51
CA ALA A 16 -19.14 -2.06 19.70
C ALA A 16 -19.55 -2.02 18.22
N VAL A 17 -19.12 -0.99 17.49
CA VAL A 17 -19.23 -0.96 16.03
C VAL A 17 -18.20 -1.95 15.50
N ALA A 18 -18.67 -3.10 15.02
CA ALA A 18 -17.81 -4.03 14.31
C ALA A 18 -17.29 -3.36 13.03
N PRO A 19 -15.99 -3.44 12.70
CA PRO A 19 -15.49 -3.01 11.41
C PRO A 19 -16.14 -3.90 10.34
N VAL A 20 -17.10 -3.35 9.62
CA VAL A 20 -17.65 -3.98 8.42
C VAL A 20 -16.51 -4.03 7.41
N ALA A 21 -15.95 -5.21 7.20
CA ALA A 21 -15.00 -5.46 6.12
C ALA A 21 -15.75 -5.23 4.80
N TYR A 22 -15.62 -4.03 4.25
CA TYR A 22 -16.20 -3.70 2.96
C TYR A 22 -15.38 -4.44 1.90
N ALA A 23 -15.99 -5.46 1.29
CA ALA A 23 -15.48 -6.02 0.04
C ALA A 23 -15.56 -4.91 -1.01
N ASN A 24 -14.43 -4.34 -1.41
CA ASN A 24 -14.36 -3.40 -2.52
C ASN A 24 -14.89 -4.11 -3.77
N THR A 25 -16.10 -3.76 -4.20
CA THR A 25 -16.62 -4.11 -5.51
C THR A 25 -15.82 -3.33 -6.54
N HIS A 26 -14.79 -4.00 -7.07
CA HIS A 26 -13.98 -3.48 -8.16
C HIS A 26 -14.83 -3.37 -9.43
N THR A 27 -15.15 -2.14 -9.83
CA THR A 27 -15.68 -1.86 -11.16
C THR A 27 -14.63 -2.29 -12.18
N ALA A 28 -14.92 -3.37 -12.90
CA ALA A 28 -14.07 -3.92 -13.94
C ALA A 28 -13.96 -2.94 -15.12
N GLY A 29 -12.98 -2.04 -15.06
CA GLY A 29 -12.60 -1.18 -16.17
C GLY A 29 -11.07 -1.17 -16.27
N GLY A 30 -10.52 -1.92 -17.23
CA GLY A 30 -9.12 -1.75 -17.67
C GLY A 30 -8.02 -2.09 -16.67
N GLY A 31 -7.91 -3.37 -16.28
CA GLY A 31 -6.62 -4.06 -16.13
C GLY A 31 -5.55 -3.57 -15.13
N SER A 32 -5.83 -2.60 -14.25
CA SER A 32 -4.86 -2.25 -13.20
C SER A 32 -4.84 -3.36 -12.14
N ALA A 33 -3.81 -4.19 -12.16
CA ALA A 33 -3.62 -5.22 -11.14
C ALA A 33 -3.60 -4.53 -9.76
N THR A 34 -4.56 -4.86 -8.90
CA THR A 34 -4.55 -4.43 -7.51
C THR A 34 -3.52 -5.27 -6.76
N CYS A 35 -2.28 -4.81 -6.77
CA CYS A 35 -1.15 -5.57 -6.21
C CYS A 35 -1.15 -5.61 -4.67
N ASN A 36 -2.02 -4.83 -4.04
CA ASN A 36 -2.10 -4.63 -2.60
C ASN A 36 -3.56 -4.79 -2.11
N ALA A 37 -4.23 -5.88 -2.49
CA ALA A 37 -5.65 -6.08 -2.19
C ALA A 37 -5.98 -6.13 -0.68
N ASP A 38 -5.03 -6.56 0.15
CA ASP A 38 -5.19 -6.65 1.61
C ASP A 38 -4.88 -5.32 2.32
N TRP A 39 -4.45 -4.31 1.58
CA TRP A 39 -4.21 -2.97 2.08
C TRP A 39 -5.42 -2.07 1.80
N TYR A 40 -5.81 -1.27 2.79
CA TYR A 40 -7.01 -0.47 2.73
C TYR A 40 -6.81 0.92 3.32
N VAL A 41 -7.76 1.80 3.06
CA VAL A 41 -7.92 3.11 3.68
C VAL A 41 -9.35 3.14 4.20
N ASN A 42 -9.57 3.65 5.40
CA ASN A 42 -10.92 3.70 5.95
C ASN A 42 -11.83 4.58 5.04
N PRO A 43 -13.14 4.31 4.96
CA PRO A 43 -14.03 5.08 4.09
C PRO A 43 -14.00 6.59 4.34
N ASP A 44 -13.89 7.01 5.60
CA ASP A 44 -13.75 8.41 6.02
C ASP A 44 -12.38 9.02 5.70
N GLU A 45 -11.40 8.18 5.36
CA GLU A 45 -10.03 8.56 5.01
C GLU A 45 -9.75 8.42 3.50
N ALA A 46 -10.76 8.13 2.66
CA ALA A 46 -10.56 7.77 1.26
C ALA A 46 -9.75 8.80 0.44
N ALA A 47 -9.83 10.09 0.80
CA ALA A 47 -9.05 11.17 0.18
C ALA A 47 -7.54 11.09 0.47
N LEU A 48 -7.14 10.32 1.50
CA LEU A 48 -5.76 10.13 1.94
C LEU A 48 -5.10 8.92 1.27
N LYS A 49 -5.76 8.29 0.29
CA LYS A 49 -5.23 7.08 -0.34
C LYS A 49 -3.98 7.38 -1.16
N PRO A 50 -2.83 6.72 -0.89
CA PRO A 50 -1.63 6.91 -1.67
C PRO A 50 -1.82 6.39 -3.10
N LYS A 51 -1.10 7.01 -4.04
CA LYS A 51 -1.14 6.61 -5.44
C LYS A 51 -0.32 5.34 -5.63
N GLN A 52 -0.94 4.30 -6.19
CA GLN A 52 -0.23 3.08 -6.58
C GLN A 52 0.68 3.33 -7.79
N LEU A 53 1.95 2.95 -7.66
CA LEU A 53 2.95 2.91 -8.74
C LEU A 53 3.54 1.50 -8.88
N PRO A 54 4.23 1.18 -10.00
CA PRO A 54 4.93 -0.09 -10.15
C PRO A 54 5.91 -0.38 -9.00
N GLN A 55 6.61 0.65 -8.53
CA GLN A 55 7.67 0.55 -7.54
C GLN A 55 7.17 0.57 -6.08
N GLY A 56 5.87 0.82 -5.84
CA GLY A 56 5.33 0.95 -4.48
C GLY A 56 4.13 1.88 -4.39
N LEU A 57 3.91 2.41 -3.20
CA LEU A 57 2.88 3.41 -2.92
C LEU A 57 3.50 4.79 -2.78
N LEU A 58 3.05 5.75 -3.58
CA LEU A 58 3.45 7.15 -3.48
C LEU A 58 2.54 7.86 -2.49
N PHE A 59 3.14 8.28 -1.38
CA PHE A 59 2.52 9.15 -0.38
C PHE A 59 2.85 10.59 -0.75
N ASP A 60 1.82 11.41 -0.96
CA ASP A 60 1.91 12.82 -1.35
C ASP A 60 0.99 13.65 -0.44
N GLY A 61 1.58 14.53 0.38
CA GLY A 61 0.86 15.26 1.43
C GLY A 61 0.26 14.31 2.49
N PRO A 62 -0.97 14.56 2.97
CA PRO A 62 -1.61 13.72 3.98
C PRO A 62 -2.09 12.42 3.32
N SER A 63 -1.20 11.43 3.22
CA SER A 63 -1.50 10.10 2.73
C SER A 63 -1.36 9.06 3.83
N LEU A 64 -2.20 8.03 3.82
CA LEU A 64 -2.09 6.87 4.72
C LEU A 64 -2.61 5.59 4.07
N ILE A 65 -2.16 4.45 4.57
CA ILE A 65 -2.70 3.14 4.22
C ILE A 65 -2.53 2.17 5.37
N HIS A 66 -3.51 1.29 5.53
CA HIS A 66 -3.63 0.31 6.59
C HIS A 66 -3.57 -1.11 6.03
N HIS A 67 -3.18 -2.03 6.89
CA HIS A 67 -3.25 -3.47 6.71
C HIS A 67 -3.80 -4.06 8.00
N LYS A 68 -4.70 -5.02 7.88
CA LYS A 68 -5.27 -5.69 9.05
C LYS A 68 -4.15 -6.38 9.84
N SER A 69 -4.10 -6.19 11.14
CA SER A 69 -3.15 -6.90 11.99
C SER A 69 -3.63 -8.31 12.30
N GLY A 70 -2.70 -9.18 12.70
CA GLY A 70 -3.04 -10.40 13.42
C GLY A 70 -3.62 -10.09 14.82
N ALA A 71 -3.85 -11.14 15.61
CA ALA A 71 -4.33 -11.02 16.98
C ALA A 71 -3.23 -10.54 17.95
N TYR A 72 -2.79 -9.29 17.79
CA TYR A 72 -1.83 -8.65 18.69
C TYR A 72 -2.54 -7.81 19.75
N THR A 73 -2.05 -7.87 20.98
CA THR A 73 -2.32 -6.88 22.02
C THR A 73 -1.12 -5.96 22.18
N LEU A 74 -1.28 -4.77 22.79
CA LEU A 74 -0.15 -3.87 23.04
C LEU A 74 0.97 -4.51 23.86
N LYS A 75 0.65 -5.45 24.74
CA LYS A 75 1.65 -6.21 25.51
C LYS A 75 2.54 -7.08 24.63
N ASN A 76 1.95 -7.68 23.59
CA ASN A 76 2.59 -8.70 22.77
C ASN A 76 2.85 -8.23 21.33
N VAL A 77 2.64 -6.95 21.05
CA VAL A 77 2.82 -6.43 19.70
C VAL A 77 4.31 -6.34 19.37
N PRO A 78 4.73 -6.81 18.18
CA PRO A 78 6.10 -6.69 17.73
C PRO A 78 6.57 -5.23 17.67
N THR A 79 7.74 -4.94 18.23
CA THR A 79 8.37 -3.60 18.16
C THR A 79 9.08 -3.34 16.83
N ASN A 80 9.19 -4.35 15.97
CA ASN A 80 9.92 -4.32 14.70
C ASN A 80 9.16 -3.66 13.53
N GLY A 81 8.06 -2.95 13.79
CA GLY A 81 7.37 -2.15 12.79
C GLY A 81 8.35 -1.21 12.06
N ALA A 82 8.51 -1.39 10.76
CA ALA A 82 9.41 -0.60 9.93
C ALA A 82 8.92 -0.59 8.47
N PHE A 83 9.51 0.29 7.65
CA PHE A 83 9.19 0.37 6.23
C PHE A 83 10.41 0.85 5.43
N ALA A 84 10.43 0.48 4.15
CA ALA A 84 11.42 0.94 3.19
C ALA A 84 10.81 2.07 2.35
N ALA A 85 11.34 3.29 2.49
CA ALA A 85 10.88 4.45 1.76
C ALA A 85 12.02 5.22 1.09
N HIS A 86 11.73 5.75 -0.09
CA HIS A 86 12.51 6.79 -0.75
C HIS A 86 11.79 8.13 -0.58
N VAL A 87 12.43 9.10 0.06
CA VAL A 87 11.86 10.43 0.30
C VAL A 87 12.23 11.35 -0.85
N TYR A 88 11.21 11.94 -1.49
CA TYR A 88 11.41 12.95 -2.53
C TYR A 88 11.37 14.37 -1.97
N ALA A 89 10.55 14.62 -0.95
CA ALA A 89 10.42 15.93 -0.32
C ALA A 89 9.94 15.81 1.13
N GLY A 90 10.41 16.72 1.99
CA GLY A 90 9.91 16.87 3.35
C GLY A 90 10.31 15.74 4.30
N ALA A 91 9.40 15.41 5.23
CA ALA A 91 9.60 14.41 6.27
C ALA A 91 9.45 12.97 5.75
N ARG A 92 9.95 12.02 6.54
CA ARG A 92 9.65 10.60 6.34
C ARG A 92 8.22 10.30 6.82
N PRO A 93 7.49 9.39 6.16
CA PRO A 93 6.23 8.92 6.70
C PRO A 93 6.46 8.19 8.02
N LEU A 94 5.40 7.99 8.79
CA LEU A 94 5.43 7.29 10.06
C LEU A 94 4.91 5.86 9.86
N PHE A 95 5.49 4.91 10.60
CA PHE A 95 4.82 3.63 10.81
C PHE A 95 3.69 3.85 11.82
N LYS A 96 2.51 3.32 11.53
CA LYS A 96 1.31 3.53 12.34
C LYS A 96 0.72 2.20 12.78
N MET A 97 0.11 2.19 13.96
CA MET A 97 -0.76 1.12 14.43
C MET A 97 -2.05 1.74 14.93
N GLU A 98 -3.17 1.08 14.68
CA GLU A 98 -4.46 1.49 15.25
C GLU A 98 -4.90 0.48 16.30
N THR A 99 -5.34 0.98 17.44
CA THR A 99 -5.97 0.18 18.48
C THR A 99 -7.49 0.26 18.36
N SER A 100 -8.21 -0.74 18.85
CA SER A 100 -9.69 -0.75 18.80
C SER A 100 -10.35 -0.32 20.12
N ASN A 101 -9.71 -0.52 21.28
CA ASN A 101 -10.26 -0.14 22.57
C ASN A 101 -9.16 0.24 23.59
N PRO A 102 -8.94 1.55 23.83
CA PRO A 102 -9.54 2.69 23.13
C PRO A 102 -9.14 2.71 21.64
N TYR A 103 -9.95 3.36 20.80
CA TYR A 103 -9.49 3.66 19.44
C TYR A 103 -8.44 4.76 19.47
N SER A 104 -7.24 4.46 18.96
CA SER A 104 -6.15 5.43 18.88
C SER A 104 -5.14 5.05 17.81
N THR A 105 -4.37 6.04 17.38
CA THR A 105 -3.22 5.84 16.48
C THR A 105 -1.95 5.91 17.31
N ILE A 106 -1.15 4.84 17.23
CA ILE A 106 0.19 4.75 17.79
C ILE A 106 1.16 4.92 16.62
N ASN A 107 2.00 5.94 16.69
CA ASN A 107 2.98 6.27 15.67
C ASN A 107 4.36 5.81 16.11
N LYS A 108 5.21 5.45 15.14
CA LYS A 108 6.63 5.23 15.35
C LYS A 108 7.44 6.19 14.49
N SER A 109 8.41 6.86 15.09
CA SER A 109 9.34 7.76 14.41
C SER A 109 10.42 6.97 13.68
N ALA A 110 11.18 7.66 12.83
CA ALA A 110 12.42 7.14 12.27
C ALA A 110 13.49 6.81 13.33
N THR A 111 13.44 7.44 14.52
CA THR A 111 14.33 7.14 15.66
C THR A 111 13.90 5.89 16.43
N GLY A 112 12.77 5.28 16.06
CA GLY A 112 12.27 4.05 16.66
C GLY A 112 11.38 4.26 17.90
N LYS A 113 11.18 5.51 18.34
CA LYS A 113 10.30 5.83 19.46
C LYS A 113 8.84 5.77 19.06
N TRP A 114 7.99 5.41 20.01
CA TRP A 114 6.55 5.25 19.84
C TRP A 114 5.77 6.31 20.63
N TRP A 115 4.64 6.79 20.12
CA TRP A 115 3.73 7.65 20.87
C TRP A 115 2.30 7.49 20.36
N SER A 116 1.33 7.79 21.20
CA SER A 116 -0.08 7.82 20.82
C SER A 116 -0.50 9.25 20.43
N SER A 117 -1.19 9.41 19.31
CA SER A 117 -1.67 10.71 18.79
C SER A 117 -3.18 10.93 18.91
N LYS A 118 -3.88 10.08 19.69
CA LYS A 118 -5.30 10.26 20.01
C LYS A 118 -5.51 9.92 21.48
N ILE A 119 -5.41 10.94 22.32
CA ILE A 119 -5.91 10.91 23.70
C ILE A 119 -7.44 10.92 23.64
N ALA A 120 -8.10 10.23 24.57
CA ALA A 120 -9.56 10.09 24.63
C ALA A 120 -10.29 11.43 24.39
N ALA A 121 -11.53 11.34 23.90
CA ALA A 121 -12.38 12.42 23.39
C ALA A 121 -12.56 13.68 24.27
N SER A 122 -12.01 13.71 25.49
CA SER A 122 -12.03 14.85 26.40
C SER A 122 -10.92 15.87 26.18
N GLU A 123 -9.83 15.56 25.45
CA GLU A 123 -8.77 16.55 25.15
C GLU A 123 -8.36 16.54 23.67
N PRO A 124 -8.84 17.52 22.88
CA PRO A 124 -8.42 17.69 21.50
C PRO A 124 -6.89 17.80 21.38
N GLY A 125 -6.28 16.96 20.55
CA GLY A 125 -4.87 17.10 20.16
C GLY A 125 -3.84 16.52 21.12
N GLY A 126 -4.27 15.80 22.15
CA GLY A 126 -3.37 15.15 23.08
C GLY A 126 -2.41 14.15 22.42
N GLN A 127 -1.10 14.28 22.70
CA GLN A 127 -0.07 13.30 22.34
C GLN A 127 0.60 12.79 23.61
N SER A 128 0.95 11.50 23.63
CA SER A 128 1.77 10.96 24.72
C SER A 128 3.23 11.33 24.55
N ASP A 129 3.97 11.38 25.66
CA ASP A 129 5.43 11.37 25.58
C ASP A 129 5.92 10.14 24.80
N PRO A 130 6.98 10.28 23.98
CA PRO A 130 7.56 9.15 23.27
C PRO A 130 8.11 8.08 24.23
N VAL A 131 7.93 6.81 23.87
CA VAL A 131 8.37 5.63 24.62
C VAL A 131 9.21 4.69 23.73
N ASP A 132 9.90 3.74 24.34
CA ASP A 132 10.78 2.79 23.64
C ASP A 132 10.02 1.63 23.00
N SER A 133 8.91 1.20 23.60
CA SER A 133 8.06 0.14 23.08
C SER A 133 6.57 0.49 23.17
N PRO A 134 5.71 -0.10 22.32
CA PRO A 134 4.26 0.08 22.46
C PRO A 134 3.71 -0.44 23.80
N ALA A 135 4.37 -1.42 24.42
CA ALA A 135 3.99 -1.95 25.73
C ALA A 135 4.14 -0.90 26.84
N ASP A 136 5.06 0.06 26.71
CA ASP A 136 5.26 1.15 27.67
C ASP A 136 4.11 2.19 27.64
N LEU A 137 3.16 2.05 26.71
CA LEU A 137 1.91 2.80 26.71
C LEU A 137 0.85 2.19 27.64
N ILE A 138 1.04 0.95 28.10
CA ILE A 138 0.10 0.28 29.03
C ILE A 138 0.07 1.03 30.35
N GLY A 139 -1.14 1.28 30.87
CA GLY A 139 -1.33 2.09 32.07
C GLY A 139 -1.24 3.60 31.82
N LYS A 140 -0.83 4.03 30.61
CA LYS A 140 -1.00 5.41 30.16
C LYS A 140 -2.39 5.54 29.53
N PHE A 141 -3.10 6.61 29.87
CA PHE A 141 -4.49 6.83 29.44
C PHE A 141 -5.40 5.65 29.83
N THR A 142 -6.16 5.12 28.87
CA THR A 142 -7.04 3.95 29.02
C THR A 142 -6.46 2.68 28.39
N TYR A 143 -5.16 2.66 28.05
CA TYR A 143 -4.51 1.47 27.51
C TYR A 143 -4.32 0.40 28.57
N THR A 144 -4.66 -0.83 28.22
CA THR A 144 -4.48 -2.00 29.07
C THR A 144 -3.69 -3.07 28.32
N GLU A 145 -3.26 -4.12 29.03
CA GLU A 145 -2.64 -5.29 28.39
C GLU A 145 -3.56 -5.96 27.36
N ALA A 146 -4.88 -5.79 27.49
CA ALA A 146 -5.89 -6.34 26.61
C ALA A 146 -6.20 -5.45 25.40
N THR A 147 -5.64 -4.23 25.33
CA THR A 147 -5.86 -3.36 24.17
C THR A 147 -5.29 -4.03 22.92
N THR A 148 -6.18 -4.34 21.97
CA THR A 148 -5.82 -5.00 20.71
C THR A 148 -5.40 -3.99 19.65
N VAL A 149 -4.40 -4.37 18.86
CA VAL A 149 -4.03 -3.70 17.62
C VAL A 149 -4.97 -4.23 16.53
N ALA A 150 -5.70 -3.32 15.88
CA ALA A 150 -6.66 -3.62 14.82
C ALA A 150 -6.04 -3.55 13.42
N SER A 151 -5.11 -2.62 13.22
CA SER A 151 -4.42 -2.43 11.95
C SER A 151 -3.00 -1.91 12.18
N PHE A 152 -2.16 -2.04 11.17
CA PHE A 152 -0.88 -1.36 11.07
C PHE A 152 -0.71 -0.78 9.68
N GLY A 153 0.18 0.19 9.52
CA GLY A 153 0.26 0.92 8.27
C GLY A 153 1.40 1.91 8.18
N VAL A 154 1.30 2.74 7.14
CA VAL A 154 2.23 3.85 6.92
C VAL A 154 1.40 5.08 6.58
N GLY A 155 1.85 6.26 7.01
CA GLY A 155 1.26 7.51 6.57
C GLY A 155 1.91 8.73 7.18
N TYR A 156 1.51 9.91 6.72
CA TYR A 156 1.92 11.18 7.32
C TYR A 156 0.94 11.59 8.43
N GLY A 157 1.39 12.41 9.37
CA GLY A 157 0.47 13.19 10.21
C GLY A 157 0.23 14.52 9.51
N ASN A 158 -0.99 14.77 9.01
CA ASN A 158 -1.55 16.05 8.50
C ASN A 158 -0.67 17.07 7.75
N ASP A 159 0.51 16.69 7.27
CA ASP A 159 1.48 17.62 6.71
C ASP A 159 1.37 17.68 5.18
N THR A 160 1.28 18.88 4.64
CA THR A 160 1.39 19.14 3.20
C THR A 160 2.86 19.26 2.78
N GLY A 161 3.16 19.01 1.51
CA GLY A 161 4.52 19.14 0.96
C GLY A 161 5.46 17.95 1.19
N ASN A 162 5.07 16.97 2.02
CA ASN A 162 5.82 15.72 2.17
C ASN A 162 5.54 14.78 1.00
N LYS A 163 6.58 14.11 0.50
CA LYS A 163 6.46 13.14 -0.59
C LYS A 163 7.44 11.99 -0.43
N ALA A 164 6.94 10.76 -0.41
CA ALA A 164 7.77 9.56 -0.35
C ALA A 164 7.14 8.37 -1.09
N LEU A 165 7.97 7.53 -1.70
CA LEU A 165 7.60 6.23 -2.22
C LEU A 165 7.92 5.15 -1.20
N VAL A 166 6.92 4.37 -0.78
CA VAL A 166 7.10 3.23 0.14
C VAL A 166 6.98 1.93 -0.66
N ALA A 167 8.05 1.14 -0.63
CA ALA A 167 8.15 -0.11 -1.41
C ALA A 167 7.81 -1.36 -0.61
N ALA A 168 8.00 -1.32 0.71
CA ALA A 168 7.68 -2.43 1.60
C ALA A 168 7.45 -1.96 3.04
N VAL A 169 6.66 -2.74 3.78
CA VAL A 169 6.44 -2.61 5.22
C VAL A 169 6.81 -3.92 5.89
N SER A 170 7.44 -3.87 7.06
CA SER A 170 7.72 -5.06 7.87
C SER A 170 7.06 -4.97 9.22
N PHE A 171 6.38 -6.03 9.63
CA PHE A 171 5.71 -6.12 10.92
C PHE A 171 5.56 -7.58 11.35
N GLY A 172 5.86 -7.89 12.62
CA GLY A 172 5.71 -9.24 13.15
C GLY A 172 6.58 -10.30 12.47
N GLY A 173 7.72 -9.89 11.90
CA GLY A 173 8.63 -10.79 11.17
C GLY A 173 8.21 -11.03 9.71
N HIS A 174 7.08 -10.46 9.27
CA HIS A 174 6.63 -10.51 7.88
C HIS A 174 7.07 -9.26 7.12
N VAL A 175 7.39 -9.43 5.84
CA VAL A 175 7.67 -8.33 4.89
C VAL A 175 6.57 -8.28 3.85
N TYR A 176 5.81 -7.19 3.87
CA TYR A 176 4.73 -6.90 2.96
C TYR A 176 5.27 -6.01 1.83
N ARG A 177 5.41 -6.57 0.63
CA ARG A 177 5.86 -5.82 -0.55
C ARG A 177 4.69 -5.03 -1.12
N LEU A 178 4.91 -3.73 -1.35
CA LEU A 178 3.92 -2.80 -1.90
C LEU A 178 4.09 -2.56 -3.41
N THR A 179 5.15 -3.13 -3.99
CA THR A 179 5.46 -3.07 -5.41
C THR A 179 4.41 -3.81 -6.23
N CYS A 180 4.00 -3.18 -7.33
CA CYS A 180 3.19 -3.86 -8.32
C CYS A 180 4.05 -4.73 -9.23
N ARG A 181 3.88 -6.04 -9.15
CA ARG A 181 4.34 -6.92 -10.22
C ARG A 181 3.36 -6.77 -11.38
N PRO A 182 3.83 -6.46 -12.60
CA PRO A 182 2.97 -6.60 -13.77
C PRO A 182 2.37 -8.01 -13.72
N LYS A 183 1.05 -8.14 -13.83
CA LYS A 183 0.49 -9.45 -14.15
C LYS A 183 1.15 -9.82 -15.46
N HIS A 184 1.94 -10.90 -15.46
CA HIS A 184 2.39 -11.48 -16.70
C HIS A 184 1.13 -11.75 -17.50
N HIS A 185 0.85 -10.89 -18.49
CA HIS A 185 -0.16 -11.21 -19.47
C HIS A 185 0.31 -12.55 -20.03
N PRO A 186 -0.54 -13.61 -19.96
CA PRO A 186 -0.22 -14.85 -20.64
C PRO A 186 0.16 -14.44 -22.05
N LYS A 187 1.39 -14.75 -22.47
CA LYS A 187 1.78 -14.54 -23.86
C LYS A 187 0.68 -15.20 -24.67
N PRO A 188 -0.01 -14.48 -25.58
CA PRO A 188 -1.09 -15.09 -26.36
C PRO A 188 -0.53 -16.39 -26.94
N THR A 189 -1.15 -17.51 -26.58
CA THR A 189 -0.82 -18.79 -27.19
C THR A 189 -0.97 -18.55 -28.68
N PRO A 190 0.08 -18.78 -29.49
CA PRO A 190 -0.04 -18.58 -30.92
C PRO A 190 -1.27 -19.36 -31.38
N THR A 191 -2.27 -18.65 -31.88
CA THR A 191 -3.42 -19.28 -32.52
C THR A 191 -2.85 -20.17 -33.60
N PRO A 192 -3.14 -21.49 -33.63
CA PRO A 192 -2.70 -22.33 -34.72
C PRO A 192 -3.17 -21.66 -36.01
N THR A 193 -2.22 -21.24 -36.82
CA THR A 193 -2.53 -20.70 -38.13
C THR A 193 -3.03 -21.89 -38.93
N ASP A 194 -4.33 -21.89 -39.26
CA ASP A 194 -4.88 -22.85 -40.21
C ASP A 194 -4.02 -22.77 -41.46
N THR A 195 -3.19 -23.79 -41.63
CA THR A 195 -2.37 -23.95 -42.82
C THR A 195 -3.34 -24.35 -43.90
N GLY A 196 -3.88 -23.35 -44.60
CA GLY A 196 -4.85 -23.55 -45.68
C GLY A 196 -4.36 -24.68 -46.58
N THR A 197 -5.22 -25.66 -46.80
CA THR A 197 -5.01 -26.72 -47.78
C THR A 197 -4.59 -26.07 -49.10
N PRO A 198 -3.45 -26.47 -49.70
CA PRO A 198 -2.97 -25.87 -50.93
C PRO A 198 -4.06 -26.01 -52.01
N SER A 199 -4.54 -24.88 -52.51
CA SER A 199 -5.40 -24.83 -53.69
C SER A 199 -4.57 -25.25 -54.91
N PRO A 200 -5.03 -26.18 -55.76
CA PRO A 200 -4.27 -26.62 -56.92
C PRO A 200 -4.03 -25.46 -57.88
N THR A 201 -2.77 -25.12 -58.06
CA THR A 201 -2.30 -24.10 -59.00
C THR A 201 -2.65 -24.51 -60.43
N PRO A 202 -3.37 -23.70 -61.22
CA PRO A 202 -3.52 -23.94 -62.65
C PRO A 202 -2.16 -23.77 -63.34
N SER A 203 -1.76 -24.79 -64.12
CA SER A 203 -0.53 -24.77 -64.91
C SER A 203 -0.66 -23.80 -66.08
N THR A 204 0.01 -22.66 -66.01
CA THR A 204 0.25 -21.78 -67.16
C THR A 204 1.58 -22.13 -67.81
N SER A 205 1.47 -22.79 -68.96
CA SER A 205 2.56 -22.92 -69.93
C SER A 205 3.03 -21.53 -70.35
N THR A 206 4.29 -21.20 -70.09
CA THR A 206 4.93 -19.98 -70.58
C THR A 206 6.22 -20.33 -71.32
N SER A 207 6.30 -19.73 -72.50
CA SER A 207 7.27 -19.88 -73.58
C SER A 207 8.70 -19.53 -73.16
N PRO A 208 9.73 -20.13 -73.79
CA PRO A 208 11.12 -19.76 -73.58
C PRO A 208 11.52 -18.52 -74.40
N GLY A 209 12.29 -17.63 -73.80
CA GLY A 209 13.06 -16.61 -74.52
C GLY A 209 13.26 -15.32 -73.72
N GLU A 210 14.45 -15.09 -73.18
CA GLU A 210 15.49 -14.25 -73.81
C GLU A 210 16.61 -13.97 -72.79
N ALA A 211 17.86 -13.98 -73.29
CA ALA A 211 19.10 -13.89 -72.51
C ALA A 211 19.48 -12.41 -72.20
N PRO A 212 20.46 -12.16 -71.32
CA PRO A 212 20.49 -10.97 -70.45
C PRO A 212 21.22 -9.75 -71.05
N ALA A 213 20.84 -8.56 -70.58
CA ALA A 213 21.62 -7.33 -70.75
C ALA A 213 22.38 -6.97 -69.45
N PRO A 214 23.65 -6.52 -69.53
CA PRO A 214 24.48 -6.27 -68.36
C PRO A 214 24.23 -4.92 -67.67
N THR A 215 24.71 -4.89 -66.42
CA THR A 215 24.69 -3.88 -65.35
C THR A 215 25.29 -2.51 -65.69
N PRO A 216 24.87 -1.46 -64.96
CA PRO A 216 25.80 -0.45 -64.47
C PRO A 216 25.90 -0.49 -62.94
N VAL A 217 27.14 -0.62 -62.47
CA VAL A 217 27.57 -0.44 -61.09
C VAL A 217 27.68 1.07 -60.85
N ASN A 218 26.98 1.62 -59.85
CA ASN A 218 27.26 2.99 -59.40
C ASN A 218 28.07 2.95 -58.11
N SER A 219 29.31 3.41 -58.21
CA SER A 219 30.24 3.61 -57.10
C SER A 219 30.21 5.07 -56.72
N ASP A 220 29.48 5.43 -55.67
CA ASP A 220 29.65 6.75 -55.04
C ASP A 220 30.14 6.58 -53.61
N LEU A 221 31.42 6.90 -53.46
CA LEU A 221 32.15 7.09 -52.21
C LEU A 221 31.85 8.47 -51.60
N PRO A 222 32.05 8.65 -50.28
CA PRO A 222 31.73 9.87 -49.57
C PRO A 222 32.77 10.98 -49.75
N VAL A 223 32.31 12.23 -49.92
CA VAL A 223 33.12 13.43 -49.70
C VAL A 223 32.98 13.82 -48.23
N THR A 224 34.07 13.74 -47.48
CA THR A 224 34.21 14.39 -46.18
C THR A 224 34.98 15.69 -46.37
N GLY A 225 34.49 16.75 -45.74
CA GLY A 225 35.19 18.02 -45.52
C GLY A 225 35.38 18.25 -44.04
#